data_AF-A0A0D9QTH7-F1
#
_entry.id   AF-A0A0D9QTH7-F1
#
_cell.length_a   1.000
_cell.length_b   1.000
_cell.length_c   1.000
_cell.angle_alpha   90.00
_cell.angle_beta   90.00
_cell.angle_gamma   90.00
#
_symmetry.space_group_name_H-M   'P 1'
#
loop_
_entity.id
_entity.type
_entity.pdbx_description
1 polymer ?
#
loop_
_entity_poly.entity_id
_entity_poly.type
_entity_poly.pdbx_seq_one_letter_code
_entity_poly.pdbx_strand_id
1 'polypeptide(L)'
;MDVIQNSKQILDLVPSSEEDIFNFPIDWKVLNQKGNIITRLKPWVCKKIIEYIGSDEHEITGQISDYFVDQVLKQRPPKEMLVAAEKFLDADGKTFILNMYRLIIFEQLKVTNDM
;
A
#
# COMPACT_ATOMS: atom_id res chain seq x y z
N MET A 1 3.60 -28.32 5.84
CA MET A 1 3.28 -27.92 4.46
C MET A 1 2.01 -27.08 4.64
N ASP A 2 1.97 -25.74 4.64
CA ASP A 2 2.14 -24.92 3.42
C ASP A 2 1.95 -23.40 3.63
N VAL A 3 2.36 -22.79 4.76
CA VAL A 3 2.26 -21.32 4.92
C VAL A 3 3.01 -20.56 3.81
N ILE A 4 4.13 -21.13 3.34
CA ILE A 4 4.94 -20.58 2.25
C ILE A 4 4.28 -20.79 0.87
N GLN A 5 3.55 -21.89 0.67
CA GLN A 5 2.89 -22.19 -0.60
C GLN A 5 1.68 -21.27 -0.82
N ASN A 6 0.92 -21.01 0.25
CA ASN A 6 -0.24 -20.11 0.22
C ASN A 6 0.16 -18.66 -0.15
N SER A 7 1.28 -18.16 0.39
CA SER A 7 1.73 -16.78 0.13
C SER A 7 2.13 -16.55 -1.33
N LYS A 8 2.72 -17.54 -2.00
CA LYS A 8 3.06 -17.45 -3.43
C LYS A 8 1.80 -17.41 -4.30
N GLN A 9 0.83 -18.27 -4.00
CA GLN A 9 -0.45 -18.30 -4.72
C GLN A 9 -1.21 -16.99 -4.57
N ILE A 10 -1.18 -16.37 -3.39
CA ILE A 10 -1.80 -15.06 -3.17
C ILE A 10 -1.10 -13.96 -4.00
N LEU A 11 0.23 -13.97 -4.09
CA LEU A 11 0.97 -13.00 -4.91
C LEU A 11 0.58 -13.08 -6.39
N ASP A 12 0.32 -14.28 -6.90
CA ASP A 12 -0.12 -14.49 -8.29
C ASP A 12 -1.53 -13.92 -8.55
N LEU A 13 -2.33 -13.73 -7.51
CA LEU A 13 -3.66 -13.11 -7.58
C LEU A 13 -3.62 -11.58 -7.52
N VAL A 14 -2.49 -11.00 -7.10
CA VAL A 14 -2.36 -9.53 -7.04
C VAL A 14 -2.22 -8.99 -8.46
N PRO A 15 -3.09 -8.06 -8.89
CA PRO A 15 -2.98 -7.50 -10.23
C PRO A 15 -1.66 -6.77 -10.47
N SER A 16 -1.20 -6.78 -11.72
CA SER A 16 0.06 -6.18 -12.13
C SER A 16 -0.11 -4.92 -12.98
N SER A 17 -1.25 -4.77 -13.66
CA SER A 17 -1.55 -3.58 -14.46
C SER A 17 -2.07 -2.45 -13.58
N GLU A 18 -1.75 -1.20 -13.94
CA GLU A 18 -2.27 -0.02 -13.25
C GLU A 18 -3.80 0.00 -13.24
N GLU A 19 -4.42 -0.31 -14.39
CA GLU A 19 -5.87 -0.30 -14.53
C GLU A 19 -6.53 -1.29 -13.57
N ASP A 20 -6.03 -2.52 -13.49
CA ASP A 20 -6.60 -3.53 -12.60
C ASP A 20 -6.35 -3.18 -11.14
N ILE A 21 -5.17 -2.65 -10.79
CA ILE A 21 -4.86 -2.19 -9.43
C ILE A 21 -5.80 -1.05 -9.03
N PHE A 22 -6.06 -0.11 -9.93
CA PHE A 22 -6.85 1.09 -9.61
C PHE A 22 -8.34 0.80 -9.51
N ASN A 23 -8.82 -0.24 -10.21
CA ASN A 23 -10.22 -0.65 -10.20
C ASN A 23 -10.49 -1.83 -9.25
N PHE A 24 -9.47 -2.36 -8.56
CA PHE A 24 -9.65 -3.49 -7.65
C PHE A 24 -10.59 -3.12 -6.48
N PRO A 25 -11.62 -3.94 -6.19
CA PRO A 25 -12.55 -3.68 -5.10
C PRO A 25 -11.90 -3.94 -3.73
N ILE A 26 -11.61 -2.87 -3.00
CA ILE A 26 -11.02 -2.94 -1.65
C ILE A 26 -12.14 -3.05 -0.60
N ASP A 27 -12.14 -4.13 0.16
CA ASP A 27 -12.97 -4.33 1.35
C ASP A 27 -12.24 -3.88 2.61
N TRP A 28 -12.45 -2.60 2.95
CA TRP A 28 -11.87 -1.98 4.15
C TRP A 28 -12.38 -2.60 5.45
N LYS A 29 -13.55 -3.26 5.46
CA LYS A 29 -14.04 -3.93 6.68
C LYS A 29 -13.19 -5.14 6.98
N VAL A 30 -12.90 -5.96 5.98
CA VAL A 30 -12.03 -7.14 6.09
C VAL A 30 -10.61 -6.75 6.54
N LEU A 31 -10.03 -5.73 5.90
CA LEU A 31 -8.69 -5.22 6.23
C LEU A 31 -8.55 -4.68 7.67
N ASN A 32 -9.62 -4.13 8.22
CA ASN A 32 -9.62 -3.58 9.58
C ASN A 32 -9.86 -4.65 10.66
N GLN A 33 -10.50 -5.78 10.33
CA GLN A 33 -10.88 -6.81 11.31
C GLN A 33 -9.74 -7.73 11.75
N LYS A 34 -8.88 -8.19 10.85
CA LYS A 34 -8.00 -9.37 11.07
C LYS A 34 -6.50 -9.05 11.26
N GLY A 35 -6.15 -7.81 11.59
CA GLY A 35 -4.75 -7.42 11.78
C GLY A 35 -4.40 -5.98 11.41
N ASN A 36 -5.41 -5.12 11.21
CA ASN A 36 -5.31 -3.69 10.89
C ASN A 36 -4.22 -3.38 9.85
N ILE A 37 -4.63 -3.13 8.60
CA ILE A 37 -3.76 -2.74 7.49
C ILE A 37 -2.67 -1.73 7.86
N ILE A 38 -2.90 -0.82 8.81
CA ILE A 38 -1.90 0.14 9.32
C ILE A 38 -0.62 -0.55 9.80
N THR A 39 -0.72 -1.70 10.48
CA THR A 39 0.42 -2.40 11.07
C THR A 39 1.41 -2.89 10.00
N ARG A 40 0.93 -3.14 8.79
CA ARG A 40 1.74 -3.51 7.62
C ARG A 40 2.12 -2.31 6.77
N LEU A 41 1.16 -1.41 6.57
CA LEU A 41 1.32 -0.25 5.71
C LEU A 41 2.32 0.76 6.28
N LYS A 42 2.22 1.11 7.57
CA LYS A 42 3.03 2.20 8.16
C LYS A 42 4.54 1.92 8.05
N PRO A 43 5.07 0.75 8.47
CA PRO A 43 6.50 0.45 8.30
C PRO A 43 6.94 0.44 6.83
N TRP A 44 6.08 -0.04 5.93
CA TRP A 44 6.38 -0.06 4.49
C TRP A 44 6.45 1.34 3.89
N VAL A 45 5.48 2.21 4.21
CA VAL A 45 5.45 3.61 3.75
C VAL A 45 6.66 4.36 4.26
N CYS A 46 6.96 4.31 5.56
CA CYS A 46 8.14 4.96 6.15
C CYS A 46 9.42 4.57 5.42
N LYS A 47 9.63 3.26 5.22
CA LYS A 47 10.80 2.76 4.49
C LYS A 47 10.85 3.29 3.06
N LYS A 48 9.73 3.26 2.34
CA LYS A 48 9.70 3.66 0.93
C LYS A 48 9.88 5.16 0.74
N ILE A 49 9.30 6.00 1.59
CA ILE A 49 9.49 7.45 1.54
C ILE A 49 10.96 7.81 1.75
N ILE A 50 11.63 7.18 2.71
CA ILE A 50 13.08 7.38 2.92
C ILE A 50 13.88 6.94 1.68
N GLU A 51 13.56 5.77 1.11
CA GLU A 51 14.22 5.26 -0.11
C GLU A 51 14.05 6.19 -1.32
N TYR A 52 12.85 6.74 -1.53
CA TYR A 52 12.57 7.62 -2.68
C TYR A 52 13.12 9.03 -2.52
N ILE A 53 13.04 9.61 -1.32
CA ILE A 53 13.54 10.96 -1.07
C ILE A 53 15.08 10.96 -0.93
N GLY A 54 15.67 9.86 -0.46
CA GLY A 54 17.12 9.76 -0.25
C GLY A 54 17.65 10.68 0.85
N SER A 55 16.77 11.15 1.74
CA SER A 55 17.10 12.05 2.85
C SER A 55 16.84 11.38 4.19
N ASP A 56 17.76 11.61 5.12
CA ASP A 56 17.64 11.21 6.53
C ASP A 56 16.94 12.30 7.37
N GLU A 57 16.28 13.28 6.75
CA GLU A 57 15.45 14.25 7.45
C GLU A 57 14.16 13.58 7.96
N HIS A 58 14.26 13.04 9.18
CA HIS A 58 13.22 12.24 9.83
C HIS A 58 11.90 13.00 9.99
N GLU A 59 11.94 14.33 10.16
CA GLU A 59 10.73 15.15 10.29
C GLU A 59 9.96 15.23 8.97
N ILE A 60 10.63 15.55 7.86
CA ILE A 60 9.98 15.65 6.54
C ILE A 60 9.48 14.29 6.08
N THR A 61 10.34 13.27 6.12
CA THR A 61 9.97 11.91 5.71
C THR A 61 8.87 11.34 6.59
N GLY A 62 8.87 11.66 7.89
CA GLY A 62 7.82 11.32 8.83
C GLY A 62 6.47 11.95 8.48
N GLN A 63 6.43 13.26 8.23
CA GLN A 63 5.21 13.98 7.86
C GLN A 63 4.58 13.46 6.57
N ILE A 64 5.40 13.19 5.55
CA ILE A 64 4.94 12.62 4.28
C ILE A 64 4.41 11.19 4.48
N SER A 65 5.11 10.38 5.29
CA SER A 65 4.67 9.03 5.61
C SER A 65 3.34 9.00 6.34
N ASP A 66 3.19 9.83 7.37
CA ASP A 66 1.95 9.95 8.14
C ASP A 66 0.80 10.47 7.27
N TYR A 67 1.06 11.40 6.34
CA TYR A 67 0.08 11.84 5.36
C TYR A 67 -0.48 10.66 4.54
N PHE A 68 0.37 9.84 3.92
CA PHE A 68 -0.11 8.72 3.11
C PHE A 68 -0.85 7.66 3.92
N VAL A 69 -0.40 7.37 5.14
CA VAL A 69 -1.10 6.45 6.05
C VAL A 69 -2.49 6.97 6.40
N ASP A 70 -2.61 8.26 6.73
CA ASP A 70 -3.90 8.92 7.01
C ASP A 70 -4.84 8.89 5.79
N GLN A 71 -4.33 9.13 4.58
CA GLN A 71 -5.17 9.07 3.38
C GLN A 71 -5.70 7.65 3.09
N VAL A 72 -4.91 6.61 3.36
CA VAL A 72 -5.39 5.22 3.25
C VAL A 72 -6.46 4.93 4.30
N LEU A 73 -6.33 5.46 5.52
CA LEU A 73 -7.36 5.32 6.55
C LEU A 73 -8.67 6.01 6.20
N LYS A 74 -8.58 7.12 5.46
CA LYS A 74 -9.71 7.81 4.84
C LYS A 74 -10.22 7.11 3.58
N GLN A 75 -9.67 5.95 3.23
CA GLN A 75 -10.09 5.12 2.10
C GLN A 75 -10.02 5.88 0.78
N ARG A 76 -9.05 6.79 0.64
CA ARG A 76 -8.88 7.63 -0.55
C ARG A 76 -8.61 6.76 -1.78
N PRO A 77 -9.15 7.10 -2.96
CA PRO A 77 -8.96 6.27 -4.15
C PRO A 77 -7.54 6.42 -4.76
N PRO A 78 -7.04 5.39 -5.46
CA PRO A 78 -5.68 5.36 -6.01
C PRO A 78 -5.33 6.56 -6.89
N LYS A 79 -6.27 7.02 -7.73
CA LYS A 79 -6.06 8.17 -8.62
C LYS A 79 -5.78 9.46 -7.86
N GLU A 80 -6.49 9.70 -6.76
CA GLU A 80 -6.27 10.88 -5.93
C GLU A 80 -4.99 10.78 -5.10
N MET A 81 -4.60 9.55 -4.73
CA MET A 81 -3.32 9.27 -4.07
C MET A 81 -2.14 9.49 -5.01
N LEU A 82 -2.28 9.12 -6.29
CA LEU A 82 -1.28 9.37 -7.33
C LEU A 82 -0.98 10.85 -7.48
N VAL A 83 -2.01 11.69 -7.60
CA VAL A 83 -1.84 13.15 -7.70
C VAL A 83 -1.09 13.73 -6.50
N ALA A 84 -1.28 13.16 -5.30
CA ALA A 84 -0.51 13.60 -4.14
C ALA A 84 0.94 13.08 -4.20
N ALA A 85 1.15 11.82 -4.55
CA ALA A 85 2.47 11.21 -4.63
C ALA A 85 3.38 11.89 -5.67
N GLU A 86 2.85 12.25 -6.83
CA GLU A 86 3.60 12.98 -7.85
C GLU A 86 4.05 14.38 -7.39
N LYS A 87 3.41 14.97 -6.37
CA LYS A 87 3.85 16.25 -5.78
C LYS A 87 4.98 16.09 -4.75
N PHE A 88 5.06 14.94 -4.10
CA PHE A 88 6.07 14.67 -3.07
C PHE A 88 7.29 13.93 -3.62
N LEU A 89 7.09 13.07 -4.62
CA LEU A 89 8.06 12.09 -5.12
C LEU A 89 8.32 12.23 -6.63
N ASP A 90 7.78 13.25 -7.29
CA ASP A 90 7.92 13.49 -8.73
C ASP A 90 7.67 12.21 -9.56
N ALA A 91 8.68 11.77 -10.34
CA ALA A 91 8.60 10.61 -11.23
C ALA A 91 8.40 9.28 -10.49
N ASP A 92 8.77 9.19 -9.21
CA ASP A 92 8.63 7.98 -8.41
C ASP A 92 7.23 7.81 -7.80
N GLY A 93 6.41 8.86 -7.81
CA GLY A 93 5.07 8.85 -7.21
C GLY A 93 4.18 7.74 -7.75
N LYS A 94 4.23 7.49 -9.06
CA LYS A 94 3.48 6.40 -9.71
C LYS A 94 3.88 5.03 -9.19
N THR A 95 5.19 4.75 -9.17
CA THR A 95 5.71 3.46 -8.70
C THR A 95 5.38 3.25 -7.22
N PHE A 96 5.48 4.30 -6.41
CA PHE A 96 5.11 4.26 -4.99
C PHE A 96 3.63 3.88 -4.80
N ILE A 97 2.71 4.55 -5.50
CA ILE A 97 1.26 4.28 -5.36
C ILE A 97 0.88 2.89 -5.87
N LEU A 98 1.42 2.45 -7.01
CA LEU A 98 1.16 1.10 -7.51
C LEU A 98 1.59 0.04 -6.51
N ASN A 99 2.80 0.15 -5.94
CA ASN A 99 3.28 -0.81 -4.96
C ASN A 99 2.50 -0.75 -3.65
N MET A 100 2.07 0.44 -3.22
CA MET A 100 1.27 0.60 -2.02
C MET A 100 -0.10 -0.07 -2.15
N TYR A 101 -0.81 0.12 -3.25
CA TYR A 101 -2.10 -0.54 -3.47
C TYR A 101 -1.96 -2.04 -3.70
N ARG A 102 -0.87 -2.50 -4.33
CA ARG A 102 -0.57 -3.94 -4.39
C ARG A 102 -0.38 -4.56 -3.01
N LEU A 103 0.26 -3.86 -2.07
CA LEU A 103 0.37 -4.29 -0.68
C LEU A 103 -1.01 -4.38 -0.01
N ILE A 104 -1.86 -3.38 -0.20
CA ILE A 104 -3.23 -3.37 0.36
C ILE A 104 -4.06 -4.54 -0.18
N ILE A 105 -4.02 -4.76 -1.49
CA ILE A 105 -4.71 -5.87 -2.17
C ILE A 105 -4.18 -7.21 -1.67
N PHE A 106 -2.86 -7.35 -1.55
CA PHE A 106 -2.22 -8.56 -1.03
C PHE A 106 -2.70 -8.89 0.39
N GLU A 107 -2.72 -7.90 1.31
CA GLU A 107 -3.19 -8.11 2.68
C GLU A 107 -4.68 -8.47 2.71
N GLN A 108 -5.51 -7.89 1.85
CA GLN A 108 -6.92 -8.28 1.74
C GLN A 108 -7.06 -9.73 1.27
N LEU A 109 -6.40 -10.10 0.18
CA LEU A 109 -6.47 -11.45 -0.37
C LEU A 109 -5.98 -12.48 0.65
N LYS A 110 -4.91 -12.19 1.38
CA LYS A 110 -4.43 -13.04 2.47
C LYS A 110 -5.48 -13.23 3.56
N VAL A 111 -6.12 -12.15 4.01
CA VAL A 111 -7.18 -12.24 5.02
C VAL A 111 -8.35 -13.09 4.53
N THR A 112 -8.79 -12.90 3.28
CA THR A 112 -9.91 -13.63 2.67
C THR A 112 -9.61 -15.10 2.41
N ASN A 113 -8.38 -15.45 2.03
CA ASN A 113 -7.96 -16.84 1.79
C ASN A 113 -7.61 -17.60 3.08
N ASP A 114 -7.32 -16.89 4.18
CA ASP A 114 -7.14 -17.45 5.52
C ASP A 114 -8.47 -17.55 6.31
N MET A 115 -9.63 -17.26 5.69
CA MET A 115 -10.97 -17.37 6.29
C MET A 115 -11.68 -18.67 5.93
#